data_AF-A0A1Q6L4I3-F1
#
_entry.id   AF-A0A1Q6L4I3-F1
#
_cell.length_a   1.000
_cell.length_b   1.000
_cell.length_c   1.000
_cell.angle_alpha   90.00
_cell.angle_beta   90.00
_cell.angle_gamma   90.00
#
_symmetry.space_group_name_H-M   'P 1'
#
loop_
_entity.id
_entity.type
_entity.pdbx_description
1 polymer ?
#
loop_
_entity_poly.entity_id
_entity_poly.type
_entity_poly.pdbx_seq_one_letter_code
_entity_poly.pdbx_strand_id
1 'polypeptide(L)'
;MPIAIILGASYSIDALTIGIIGIFIAYVLKLNMENKETITFRQFLILLGLMVLCLLCKNGAYFGICTLIFLLPIMKSIKKDKKILCTVIIIIMLALGFGMYEGIKISTNSQGDSRVDGTSPIKQIEFLLEKPSNILTVYINYIRSSIFNLNWYTGFNLKVFCGPYYSIIAYILFVFVLYKSITDNTYVFNKKEKIIMFGTFGITFLLTTFAFYLLVTPARALSINGYQARYLIAILPLILVNINSKKISTDYRDTNEYSKTALYIGILTIIDLLSKIGI
;
A
#
# COMPACT_ATOMS: atom_id res chain seq x y z
N MET A 1 -6.61 11.46 6.10
CA MET A 1 -6.73 10.76 7.40
C MET A 1 -8.05 11.11 8.10
N PRO A 2 -9.20 10.72 7.51
CA PRO A 2 -10.31 10.17 8.32
C PRO A 2 -10.50 8.67 8.12
N ILE A 3 -10.23 8.16 6.92
CA ILE A 3 -10.46 6.75 6.58
C ILE A 3 -9.61 5.80 7.42
N ALA A 4 -8.34 6.11 7.67
CA ALA A 4 -7.51 5.27 8.55
C ALA A 4 -8.05 5.20 9.99
N ILE A 5 -8.62 6.30 10.49
CA ILE A 5 -9.25 6.37 11.82
C ILE A 5 -10.54 5.57 11.82
N ILE A 6 -11.38 5.74 10.80
CA ILE A 6 -12.63 5.00 10.60
C ILE A 6 -12.36 3.48 10.51
N LEU A 7 -11.38 3.07 9.70
CA LEU A 7 -10.99 1.67 9.56
C LEU A 7 -10.45 1.08 10.88
N GLY A 8 -9.73 1.90 11.66
CA GLY A 8 -9.27 1.53 12.99
C GLY A 8 -10.42 1.33 13.97
N ALA A 9 -11.37 2.27 13.98
CA ALA A 9 -12.57 2.20 14.81
C ALA A 9 -13.49 1.02 14.43
N SER A 10 -13.46 0.57 13.17
CA SER A 10 -14.24 -0.56 12.69
C SER A 10 -13.53 -1.93 12.86
N TYR A 11 -12.44 -2.01 13.62
CA TYR A 11 -11.62 -3.22 13.80
C TYR A 11 -11.26 -3.92 12.46
N SER A 12 -11.03 -3.14 11.41
CA SER A 12 -10.72 -3.70 10.10
C SER A 12 -9.28 -4.19 10.02
N ILE A 13 -9.06 -5.33 9.37
CA ILE A 13 -7.72 -5.80 8.99
C ILE A 13 -6.96 -4.78 8.12
N ASP A 14 -7.69 -3.89 7.43
CA ASP A 14 -7.10 -2.78 6.68
C ASP A 14 -6.33 -1.82 7.60
N ALA A 15 -6.84 -1.53 8.80
CA ALA A 15 -6.19 -0.62 9.74
C ALA A 15 -4.88 -1.20 10.28
N LEU A 16 -4.89 -2.49 10.64
CA LEU A 16 -3.69 -3.23 11.03
C LEU A 16 -2.66 -3.24 9.90
N THR A 17 -3.11 -3.47 8.66
CA THR A 17 -2.26 -3.45 7.46
C THR A 17 -1.61 -2.08 7.25
N ILE A 18 -2.40 -0.98 7.35
CA ILE A 18 -1.90 0.39 7.24
C ILE A 18 -0.86 0.69 8.33
N GLY A 19 -1.13 0.28 9.58
CA GLY A 19 -0.21 0.51 10.70
C GLY A 19 1.12 -0.22 10.54
N ILE A 20 1.09 -1.52 10.25
CA ILE A 20 2.30 -2.35 10.10
C ILE A 20 3.14 -1.88 8.91
N ILE A 21 2.52 -1.64 7.76
CA ILE A 21 3.23 -1.12 6.58
C ILE A 21 3.77 0.29 6.85
N GLY A 22 3.01 1.14 7.52
CA GLY A 22 3.46 2.48 7.90
C GLY A 22 4.70 2.46 8.79
N ILE A 23 4.71 1.61 9.82
CA ILE A 23 5.87 1.41 10.71
C ILE A 23 7.07 0.86 9.91
N PHE A 24 6.84 -0.10 9.02
CA PHE A 24 7.90 -0.65 8.17
C PHE A 24 8.52 0.42 7.26
N ILE A 25 7.70 1.21 6.56
CA ILE A 25 8.18 2.32 5.73
C ILE A 25 8.99 3.31 6.57
N ALA A 26 8.45 3.75 7.71
CA ALA A 26 9.12 4.71 8.60
C ALA A 26 10.47 4.17 9.09
N TYR A 27 10.53 2.89 9.48
CA TYR A 27 11.76 2.27 9.97
C TYR A 27 12.81 2.13 8.87
N VAL A 28 12.42 1.75 7.66
CA VAL A 28 13.35 1.68 6.51
C VAL A 28 13.89 3.08 6.17
N LEU A 29 13.02 4.10 6.13
CA LEU A 29 13.44 5.47 5.86
C LEU A 29 14.39 6.00 6.95
N LYS A 30 14.09 5.73 8.23
CA LYS A 30 14.97 6.04 9.35
C LYS A 30 16.35 5.40 9.16
N LEU A 31 16.40 4.10 8.88
CA LEU A 31 17.67 3.40 8.66
C LEU A 31 18.44 3.94 7.45
N ASN A 32 17.76 4.30 6.37
CA ASN A 32 18.39 4.90 5.19
C ASN A 32 19.03 6.26 5.51
N MET A 33 18.38 7.08 6.35
CA MET A 33 18.89 8.39 6.77
C MET A 33 20.06 8.26 7.75
N GLU A 34 19.96 7.38 8.74
CA GLU A 34 20.95 7.21 9.81
C GLU A 34 22.16 6.36 9.39
N ASN A 35 21.97 5.33 8.57
CA ASN A 35 22.96 4.26 8.34
C ASN A 35 23.32 4.11 6.86
N LYS A 36 24.13 5.05 6.34
CA LYS A 36 24.54 5.06 4.93
C LYS A 36 25.50 3.94 4.53
N GLU A 37 26.20 3.33 5.49
CA GLU A 37 27.23 2.33 5.21
C GLU A 37 26.82 0.90 5.54
N THR A 38 26.37 0.63 6.77
CA THR A 38 25.99 -0.72 7.22
C THR A 38 24.89 -0.67 8.27
N ILE A 39 24.09 -1.73 8.34
CA ILE A 39 23.07 -1.94 9.36
C ILE A 39 23.57 -2.99 10.35
N THR A 40 23.26 -2.79 11.64
CA THR A 40 23.59 -3.75 12.71
C THR A 40 22.71 -4.99 12.67
N PHE A 41 23.18 -6.12 13.20
CA PHE A 41 22.37 -7.35 13.29
C PHE A 41 21.05 -7.15 14.05
N ARG A 42 21.06 -6.34 15.13
CA ARG A 42 19.83 -6.00 15.87
C ARG A 42 18.83 -5.24 15.00
N GLN A 43 19.28 -4.22 14.27
CA GLN A 43 18.41 -3.49 13.35
C GLN A 43 17.89 -4.38 12.22
N PHE A 44 18.71 -5.32 11.74
CA PHE A 44 18.33 -6.30 10.74
C PHE A 44 17.25 -7.27 11.26
N LEU A 45 17.34 -7.74 12.51
CA LEU A 45 16.28 -8.57 13.12
C LEU A 45 14.96 -7.80 13.27
N ILE A 46 15.01 -6.52 13.64
CA ILE A 46 13.80 -5.67 13.71
C ILE A 46 13.19 -5.51 12.31
N LEU A 47 14.02 -5.24 11.30
CA LEU A 47 13.58 -5.14 9.90
C LEU A 47 12.89 -6.44 9.45
N LEU A 48 13.50 -7.59 9.77
CA LEU A 48 12.98 -8.90 9.45
C LEU A 48 11.63 -9.15 10.13
N GLY A 49 11.51 -8.86 11.43
CA GLY A 49 10.24 -8.98 12.16
C GLY A 49 9.14 -8.14 11.50
N LEU A 50 9.43 -6.90 11.12
CA LEU A 50 8.48 -6.03 10.42
C LEU A 50 8.12 -6.57 9.02
N MET A 51 9.07 -7.14 8.28
CA MET A 51 8.79 -7.78 6.98
C MET A 51 7.85 -8.98 7.13
N VAL A 52 8.07 -9.83 8.15
CA VAL A 52 7.17 -10.96 8.44
C VAL A 52 5.78 -10.45 8.77
N LEU A 53 5.66 -9.40 9.58
CA LEU A 53 4.36 -8.79 9.87
C LEU A 53 3.68 -8.23 8.61
N CYS A 54 4.44 -7.59 7.69
CA CYS A 54 3.90 -7.13 6.40
C CYS A 54 3.41 -8.29 5.52
N LEU A 55 4.10 -9.44 5.55
CA LEU A 55 3.69 -10.65 4.83
C LEU A 55 2.41 -11.25 5.39
N LEU A 56 2.22 -11.22 6.70
CA LEU A 56 1.00 -11.72 7.33
C LEU A 56 -0.21 -10.82 7.02
N CYS A 57 0.02 -9.55 6.66
CA CYS A 57 -1.06 -8.66 6.26
C CYS A 57 -1.70 -9.16 4.96
N LYS A 58 -3.00 -9.48 5.03
CA LYS A 58 -3.82 -9.88 3.87
C LYS A 58 -3.20 -11.01 3.05
N ASN A 59 -2.77 -12.06 3.74
CA ASN A 59 -2.25 -13.28 3.13
C ASN A 59 -1.14 -13.01 2.10
N GLY A 60 -0.24 -12.07 2.41
CA GLY A 60 0.91 -11.77 1.56
C GLY A 60 0.64 -10.87 0.37
N ALA A 61 -0.58 -10.35 0.19
CA ALA A 61 -0.91 -9.48 -0.96
C ALA A 61 0.02 -8.25 -1.05
N TYR A 62 0.50 -7.75 0.08
CA TYR A 62 1.39 -6.58 0.16
C TYR A 62 2.88 -6.93 0.07
N PHE A 63 3.26 -8.16 -0.27
CA PHE A 63 4.66 -8.59 -0.32
C PHE A 63 5.59 -7.64 -1.09
N GLY A 64 5.08 -6.97 -2.13
CA GLY A 64 5.82 -5.96 -2.89
C GLY A 64 6.47 -4.87 -2.02
N ILE A 65 5.92 -4.59 -0.84
CA ILE A 65 6.45 -3.57 0.08
C ILE A 65 7.87 -3.92 0.54
N CYS A 66 8.18 -5.21 0.63
CA CYS A 66 9.49 -5.72 1.03
C CYS A 66 10.61 -5.28 0.08
N THR A 67 10.30 -4.85 -1.16
CA THR A 67 11.31 -4.30 -2.07
C THR A 67 11.89 -2.97 -1.60
N LEU A 68 11.25 -2.29 -0.64
CA LEU A 68 11.74 -1.04 -0.06
C LEU A 68 13.11 -1.20 0.61
N ILE A 69 13.45 -2.42 1.06
CA ILE A 69 14.74 -2.73 1.68
C ILE A 69 15.93 -2.44 0.75
N PHE A 70 15.72 -2.34 -0.57
CA PHE A 70 16.76 -1.97 -1.52
C PHE A 70 17.28 -0.53 -1.36
N LEU A 71 16.60 0.30 -0.56
CA LEU A 71 17.16 1.57 -0.08
C LEU A 71 18.40 1.34 0.79
N LEU A 72 18.44 0.23 1.51
CA LEU A 72 19.41 -0.04 2.56
C LEU A 72 20.70 -0.66 2.01
N PRO A 73 21.86 -0.44 2.66
CA PRO A 73 23.13 -1.03 2.25
C PRO A 73 23.28 -2.49 2.72
N ILE A 74 22.32 -3.36 2.38
CA ILE A 74 22.27 -4.75 2.85
C ILE A 74 23.53 -5.53 2.45
N MET A 75 23.98 -5.37 1.21
CA MET A 75 25.17 -6.09 0.72
C MET A 75 26.45 -5.71 1.48
N LYS A 76 26.60 -4.43 1.84
CA LYS A 76 27.72 -3.97 2.67
C LYS A 76 27.61 -4.53 4.10
N SER A 77 26.39 -4.61 4.62
CA SER A 77 26.09 -5.17 5.94
C SER A 77 26.42 -6.67 5.99
N ILE A 78 26.06 -7.44 4.95
CA ILE A 78 26.41 -8.87 4.78
C ILE A 78 27.92 -9.09 4.75
N LYS A 79 28.68 -8.21 4.09
CA LYS A 79 30.15 -8.32 4.05
C LYS A 79 30.77 -8.11 5.43
N LYS A 80 30.19 -7.23 6.26
CA LYS A 80 30.66 -6.90 7.60
C LYS A 80 30.24 -7.94 8.65
N ASP A 81 29.01 -8.44 8.58
CA ASP A 81 28.48 -9.40 9.54
C ASP A 81 27.84 -10.60 8.81
N LYS A 82 28.55 -11.74 8.85
CA LYS A 82 28.12 -12.99 8.22
C LYS A 82 26.85 -13.57 8.86
N LYS A 83 26.47 -13.17 10.08
CA LYS A 83 25.20 -13.61 10.69
C LYS A 83 24.01 -13.15 9.85
N ILE A 84 24.08 -11.95 9.27
CA ILE A 84 23.04 -11.42 8.37
C ILE A 84 22.89 -12.35 7.15
N LEU A 85 23.99 -12.83 6.57
CA LEU A 85 23.95 -13.77 5.44
C LEU A 85 23.23 -15.07 5.80
N CYS A 86 23.60 -15.68 6.93
CA CYS A 86 22.98 -16.92 7.40
C CYS A 86 21.47 -16.73 7.61
N THR A 87 21.07 -15.62 8.24
CA THR A 87 19.65 -15.31 8.44
C THR A 87 18.91 -15.12 7.12
N VAL A 88 19.48 -14.40 6.14
CA VAL A 88 18.88 -14.25 4.79
C VAL A 88 18.68 -15.60 4.11
N ILE A 89 19.67 -16.48 4.15
CA ILE A 89 19.58 -17.82 3.53
C ILE A 89 18.44 -18.64 4.16
N ILE A 90 18.34 -18.64 5.50
CA ILE A 90 17.25 -19.33 6.21
C ILE A 90 15.88 -18.80 5.79
N ILE A 91 15.72 -17.48 5.69
CA ILE A 91 14.47 -16.87 5.22
C ILE A 91 14.13 -17.30 3.80
N ILE A 92 15.10 -17.30 2.89
CA ILE A 92 14.88 -17.70 1.50
C ILE A 92 14.39 -19.15 1.45
N MET A 93 15.00 -20.05 2.22
CA MET A 93 14.54 -21.45 2.30
C MET A 93 13.11 -21.56 2.84
N LEU A 94 12.78 -20.82 3.91
CA LEU A 94 11.43 -20.80 4.47
C LEU A 94 10.41 -20.23 3.47
N ALA A 95 10.76 -19.15 2.77
CA ALA A 95 9.89 -18.51 1.79
C ALA A 95 9.62 -19.41 0.58
N LEU A 96 10.64 -20.13 0.09
CA LEU A 96 10.49 -21.13 -0.96
C LEU A 96 9.60 -22.29 -0.50
N GLY A 97 9.82 -22.81 0.70
CA GLY A 97 9.00 -23.88 1.27
C GLY A 97 7.53 -23.47 1.42
N PHE A 98 7.27 -22.26 1.95
CA PHE A 98 5.92 -21.73 2.06
C PHE A 98 5.27 -21.47 0.69
N GLY A 99 6.02 -20.90 -0.26
CA GLY A 99 5.53 -20.67 -1.62
C GLY A 99 5.16 -21.96 -2.35
N MET A 100 5.94 -23.03 -2.18
CA MET A 100 5.60 -24.35 -2.71
C MET A 100 4.33 -24.91 -2.07
N TYR A 101 4.16 -24.77 -0.74
CA TYR A 101 2.96 -25.19 -0.04
C TYR A 101 1.70 -24.47 -0.54
N GLU A 102 1.73 -23.13 -0.61
CA GLU A 102 0.59 -22.36 -1.12
C GLU A 102 0.33 -22.63 -2.61
N GLY A 103 1.38 -22.84 -3.42
CA GLY A 103 1.24 -23.24 -4.82
C GLY A 103 0.52 -24.57 -4.99
N ILE A 104 0.86 -25.58 -4.18
CA ILE A 104 0.17 -26.88 -4.16
C ILE A 104 -1.29 -26.71 -3.68
N LYS A 105 -1.53 -25.85 -2.70
CA LYS A 105 -2.88 -25.58 -2.21
C LYS A 105 -3.75 -24.92 -3.28
N ILE A 106 -3.21 -23.98 -4.04
CA ILE A 106 -3.92 -23.34 -5.16
C ILE A 106 -4.16 -24.33 -6.30
N SER A 107 -3.21 -25.24 -6.59
CA SER A 107 -3.39 -26.23 -7.65
C SER A 107 -4.38 -27.34 -7.29
N THR A 108 -4.64 -27.55 -6.00
CA THR A 108 -5.57 -28.59 -5.50
C THR A 108 -6.94 -28.03 -5.09
N ASN A 109 -7.05 -26.77 -4.66
CA ASN A 109 -8.31 -26.08 -4.39
C ASN A 109 -8.67 -25.12 -5.51
N SER A 110 -9.69 -25.50 -6.29
CA SER A 110 -10.12 -24.77 -7.50
C SER A 110 -11.03 -23.56 -7.23
N GLN A 111 -11.47 -23.34 -5.99
CA GLN A 111 -12.37 -22.26 -5.61
C GLN A 111 -11.61 -21.03 -5.10
N GLY A 112 -11.99 -19.86 -5.62
CA GLY A 112 -11.49 -18.57 -5.13
C GLY A 112 -12.25 -18.12 -3.87
N ASP A 113 -12.57 -16.84 -3.79
CA ASP A 113 -13.41 -16.28 -2.74
C ASP A 113 -14.81 -16.90 -2.80
N SER A 114 -15.18 -17.65 -1.74
CA SER A 114 -16.46 -18.36 -1.66
C SER A 114 -17.69 -17.45 -1.64
N ARG A 115 -17.50 -16.14 -1.48
CA ARG A 115 -18.57 -15.14 -1.54
C ARG A 115 -18.86 -14.69 -2.97
N VAL A 116 -18.05 -15.08 -3.94
CA VAL A 116 -18.18 -14.66 -5.34
C VAL A 116 -18.28 -15.90 -6.22
N ASP A 117 -19.43 -16.03 -6.88
CA ASP A 117 -19.70 -17.13 -7.80
C ASP A 117 -18.76 -17.12 -9.01
N GLY A 118 -18.33 -18.32 -9.43
CA GLY A 118 -17.52 -18.51 -10.63
C GLY A 118 -16.05 -18.09 -10.48
N THR A 119 -15.57 -17.83 -9.28
CA THR A 119 -14.13 -17.60 -9.04
C THR A 119 -13.35 -18.91 -9.12
N SER A 120 -12.25 -18.88 -9.88
CA SER A 120 -11.33 -20.01 -9.94
C SER A 120 -9.92 -19.53 -10.28
N PRO A 121 -8.99 -19.50 -9.29
CA PRO A 121 -7.62 -19.03 -9.51
C PRO A 121 -6.90 -19.83 -10.61
N ILE A 122 -7.12 -21.14 -10.67
CA ILE A 122 -6.55 -22.03 -11.70
C ILE A 122 -7.01 -21.59 -13.09
N LYS A 123 -8.33 -21.48 -13.32
CA LYS A 123 -8.87 -21.04 -14.61
C LYS A 123 -8.44 -19.63 -14.97
N GLN A 124 -8.23 -18.76 -13.99
CA GLN A 124 -7.72 -17.41 -14.21
C GLN A 124 -6.27 -17.42 -14.70
N ILE A 125 -5.42 -18.28 -14.11
CA ILE A 125 -4.04 -18.46 -14.54
C ILE A 125 -4.00 -19.08 -15.94
N GLU A 126 -4.78 -20.14 -16.19
CA GLU A 126 -4.90 -20.78 -17.51
C GLU A 126 -5.27 -19.77 -18.59
N PHE A 127 -6.26 -18.92 -18.32
CA PHE A 127 -6.68 -17.87 -19.24
C PHE A 127 -5.57 -16.84 -19.56
N LEU A 128 -4.71 -16.53 -18.59
CA LEU A 128 -3.56 -15.67 -18.83
C LEU A 128 -2.46 -16.37 -19.62
N LEU A 129 -2.28 -17.69 -19.41
CA LEU A 129 -1.31 -18.50 -20.15
C LEU A 129 -1.75 -18.74 -21.60
N GLU A 130 -3.04 -18.92 -21.85
CA GLU A 130 -3.61 -19.05 -23.20
C GLU A 130 -3.29 -17.82 -24.07
N LYS A 131 -3.33 -16.62 -23.49
CA LYS A 131 -3.02 -15.36 -24.18
C LYS A 131 -2.38 -14.36 -23.22
N PRO A 132 -1.04 -14.32 -23.12
CA PRO A 132 -0.32 -13.47 -22.18
C PRO A 132 -0.62 -11.96 -22.31
N SER A 133 -1.01 -11.49 -23.50
CA SER A 133 -1.44 -10.10 -23.69
C SER A 133 -2.71 -9.74 -22.92
N ASN A 134 -3.49 -10.72 -22.46
CA ASN A 134 -4.65 -10.50 -21.58
C ASN A 134 -4.24 -9.86 -20.26
N ILE A 135 -3.02 -10.11 -19.74
CA ILE A 135 -2.51 -9.45 -18.53
C ILE A 135 -2.57 -7.92 -18.71
N LEU A 136 -2.04 -7.44 -19.83
CA LEU A 136 -2.01 -6.00 -20.12
C LEU A 136 -3.44 -5.45 -20.27
N THR A 137 -4.31 -6.17 -20.98
CA THR A 137 -5.73 -5.80 -21.14
C THR A 137 -6.45 -5.66 -19.79
N VAL A 138 -6.27 -6.62 -18.89
CA VAL A 138 -6.85 -6.62 -17.53
C VAL A 138 -6.45 -5.36 -16.78
N TYR A 139 -5.15 -5.03 -16.78
CA TYR A 139 -4.64 -3.84 -16.09
C TYR A 139 -5.10 -2.54 -16.75
N ILE A 140 -5.09 -2.45 -18.08
CA ILE A 140 -5.58 -1.26 -18.79
C ILE A 140 -7.06 -1.02 -18.49
N ASN A 141 -7.87 -2.08 -18.53
CA ASN A 141 -9.29 -2.00 -18.23
C ASN A 141 -9.50 -1.52 -16.79
N TYR A 142 -8.76 -2.08 -15.82
CA TYR A 142 -8.84 -1.68 -14.43
C TYR A 142 -8.43 -0.21 -14.22
N ILE A 143 -7.32 0.25 -14.82
CA ILE A 143 -6.88 1.65 -14.72
C ILE A 143 -7.95 2.59 -15.28
N ARG A 144 -8.54 2.26 -16.44
CA ARG A 144 -9.60 3.05 -17.07
C ARG A 144 -10.87 3.09 -16.20
N SER A 145 -11.33 1.94 -15.72
CA SER A 145 -12.58 1.85 -14.95
C SER A 145 -12.46 2.43 -13.54
N SER A 146 -11.26 2.39 -12.95
CA SER A 146 -11.06 2.65 -11.52
C SER A 146 -10.24 3.91 -11.25
N ILE A 147 -9.11 4.12 -11.93
CA ILE A 147 -8.19 5.23 -11.61
C ILE A 147 -8.58 6.51 -12.38
N PHE A 148 -8.86 6.39 -13.67
CA PHE A 148 -9.27 7.54 -14.49
C PHE A 148 -10.75 7.89 -14.34
N ASN A 149 -11.53 7.01 -13.72
CA ASN A 149 -12.87 7.32 -13.29
C ASN A 149 -12.79 8.15 -12.00
N LEU A 150 -13.37 9.35 -12.01
CA LEU A 150 -13.39 10.22 -10.83
C LEU A 150 -14.10 9.59 -9.63
N ASN A 151 -14.85 8.49 -9.81
CA ASN A 151 -15.55 7.76 -8.75
C ASN A 151 -14.68 6.88 -7.84
N TRP A 152 -13.35 6.89 -7.97
CA TRP A 152 -12.43 6.10 -7.13
C TRP A 152 -12.64 6.30 -5.62
N TYR A 153 -13.07 7.50 -5.19
CA TYR A 153 -13.36 7.81 -3.79
C TYR A 153 -14.49 6.95 -3.19
N THR A 154 -15.39 6.41 -4.04
CA THR A 154 -16.44 5.49 -3.58
C THR A 154 -15.86 4.21 -3.01
N GLY A 155 -14.67 3.79 -3.46
CA GLY A 155 -13.92 2.65 -2.92
C GLY A 155 -13.43 2.82 -1.48
N PHE A 156 -13.57 4.01 -0.89
CA PHE A 156 -13.36 4.22 0.55
C PHE A 156 -14.59 3.89 1.40
N ASN A 157 -15.74 3.61 0.79
CA ASN A 157 -17.03 3.37 1.46
C ASN A 157 -17.44 4.52 2.39
N LEU A 158 -17.06 5.75 2.07
CA LEU A 158 -17.30 6.93 2.90
C LEU A 158 -18.79 7.16 3.17
N LYS A 159 -19.69 6.82 2.23
CA LYS A 159 -21.14 6.92 2.43
C LYS A 159 -21.64 6.20 3.69
N VAL A 160 -21.00 5.09 4.06
CA VAL A 160 -21.35 4.32 5.27
C VAL A 160 -21.04 5.14 6.52
N PHE A 161 -19.92 5.84 6.52
CA PHE A 161 -19.35 6.48 7.71
C PHE A 161 -19.58 7.98 7.80
N CYS A 162 -19.84 8.65 6.68
CA CYS A 162 -19.98 10.10 6.56
C CYS A 162 -21.41 10.46 6.13
N GLY A 163 -21.73 11.76 6.17
CA GLY A 163 -23.01 12.32 5.77
C GLY A 163 -23.13 12.57 4.26
N PRO A 164 -24.15 13.30 3.81
CA PRO A 164 -24.46 13.48 2.39
C PRO A 164 -23.35 14.17 1.58
N TYR A 165 -22.45 14.92 2.21
CA TYR A 165 -21.38 15.68 1.56
C TYR A 165 -20.03 14.92 1.51
N TYR A 166 -20.03 13.62 1.82
CA TYR A 166 -18.82 12.80 1.90
C TYR A 166 -17.92 12.85 0.67
N SER A 167 -18.49 13.01 -0.54
CA SER A 167 -17.74 13.06 -1.80
C SER A 167 -16.90 14.33 -1.88
N ILE A 168 -17.51 15.49 -1.59
CA ILE A 168 -16.84 16.80 -1.59
C ILE A 168 -15.71 16.81 -0.56
N ILE A 169 -15.98 16.29 0.64
CA ILE A 169 -14.99 16.19 1.72
C ILE A 169 -13.82 15.30 1.31
N ALA A 170 -14.08 14.16 0.65
CA ALA A 170 -13.03 13.29 0.14
C ALA A 170 -12.11 14.01 -0.86
N TYR A 171 -12.68 14.80 -1.77
CA TYR A 171 -11.90 15.58 -2.73
C TYR A 171 -11.07 16.67 -2.06
N ILE A 172 -11.65 17.45 -1.15
CA ILE A 172 -10.93 18.50 -0.41
C ILE A 172 -9.74 17.89 0.36
N LEU A 173 -9.99 16.77 1.06
CA LEU A 173 -8.94 16.02 1.76
C LEU A 173 -7.82 15.55 0.83
N PHE A 174 -8.18 15.02 -0.33
CA PHE A 174 -7.21 14.54 -1.30
C PHE A 174 -6.35 15.70 -1.87
N VAL A 175 -6.98 16.80 -2.26
CA VAL A 175 -6.29 18.02 -2.72
C VAL A 175 -5.38 18.58 -1.63
N PHE A 176 -5.85 18.63 -0.38
CA PHE A 176 -5.05 19.09 0.75
C PHE A 176 -3.81 18.22 0.98
N VAL A 177 -3.96 16.89 0.96
CA VAL A 177 -2.84 15.95 1.10
C VAL A 177 -1.84 16.15 -0.04
N LEU A 178 -2.30 16.26 -1.29
CA LEU A 178 -1.43 16.52 -2.44
C LEU A 178 -0.70 17.86 -2.33
N TYR A 179 -1.43 18.94 -2.00
CA TYR A 179 -0.85 20.25 -1.78
C TYR A 179 0.29 20.17 -0.77
N LYS A 180 0.03 19.59 0.41
CA LYS A 180 1.05 19.44 1.46
C LYS A 180 2.25 18.63 1.01
N SER A 181 2.02 17.51 0.33
CA SER A 181 3.10 16.68 -0.20
C SER A 181 3.96 17.38 -1.26
N ILE A 182 3.38 18.28 -2.06
CA ILE A 182 4.13 19.06 -3.07
C ILE A 182 4.95 20.18 -2.42
N THR A 183 4.37 20.86 -1.43
CA THR A 183 4.98 22.04 -0.79
C THR A 183 5.98 21.69 0.32
N ASP A 184 6.02 20.43 0.79
CA ASP A 184 6.90 19.97 1.86
C ASP A 184 8.39 20.12 1.49
N ASN A 185 9.13 20.88 2.28
CA ASN A 185 10.55 21.15 2.09
C ASN A 185 11.46 20.48 3.13
N THR A 186 10.92 19.62 4.00
CA THR A 186 11.67 19.00 5.10
C THR A 186 12.80 18.09 4.62
N TYR A 187 12.54 17.25 3.62
CA TYR A 187 13.53 16.33 3.08
C TYR A 187 13.31 16.08 1.59
N VAL A 188 14.38 16.08 0.79
CA VAL A 188 14.32 15.77 -0.64
C VAL A 188 15.14 14.52 -0.95
N PHE A 189 14.43 13.46 -1.32
CA PHE A 189 15.04 12.20 -1.73
C PHE A 189 15.82 12.34 -3.05
N ASN A 190 16.92 11.61 -3.15
CA ASN A 190 17.71 11.53 -4.37
C ASN A 190 17.02 10.66 -5.44
N LYS A 191 17.53 10.69 -6.68
CA LYS A 191 16.93 9.96 -7.81
C LYS A 191 16.84 8.45 -7.58
N LYS A 192 17.85 7.83 -6.95
CA LYS A 192 17.86 6.40 -6.65
C LYS A 192 16.77 6.04 -5.64
N GLU A 193 16.65 6.82 -4.57
CA GLU A 193 15.64 6.63 -3.53
C GLU A 193 14.22 6.77 -4.09
N LYS A 194 13.99 7.79 -4.93
CA LYS A 194 12.72 7.99 -5.64
C LYS A 194 12.36 6.78 -6.52
N ILE A 195 13.31 6.29 -7.31
CA ILE A 195 13.08 5.12 -8.18
C ILE A 195 12.70 3.89 -7.35
N ILE A 196 13.41 3.64 -6.24
CA ILE A 196 13.10 2.50 -5.38
C ILE A 196 11.71 2.66 -4.77
N MET A 197 11.36 3.83 -4.23
CA MET A 197 10.04 4.04 -3.61
C MET A 197 8.89 3.97 -4.62
N PHE A 198 9.02 4.58 -5.80
CA PHE A 198 8.03 4.46 -6.88
C PHE A 198 7.94 3.03 -7.41
N GLY A 199 9.07 2.35 -7.54
CA GLY A 199 9.12 0.93 -7.91
C GLY A 199 8.41 0.04 -6.89
N THR A 200 8.70 0.23 -5.60
CA THR A 200 8.02 -0.47 -4.51
C THR A 200 6.51 -0.20 -4.52
N PHE A 201 6.09 1.06 -4.72
CA PHE A 201 4.67 1.38 -4.88
C PHE A 201 4.05 0.59 -6.05
N GLY A 202 4.67 0.66 -7.24
CA GLY A 202 4.17 -0.01 -8.44
C GLY A 202 4.09 -1.53 -8.29
N ILE A 203 5.15 -2.16 -7.77
CA ILE A 203 5.19 -3.61 -7.52
C ILE A 203 4.11 -4.00 -6.51
N THR A 204 3.97 -3.26 -5.41
CA THR A 204 2.95 -3.57 -4.39
C THR A 204 1.55 -3.38 -4.93
N PHE A 205 1.31 -2.32 -5.70
CA PHE A 205 0.06 -2.09 -6.39
C PHE A 205 -0.29 -3.26 -7.32
N LEU A 206 0.61 -3.64 -8.22
CA LEU A 206 0.42 -4.75 -9.15
C LEU A 206 0.12 -6.06 -8.41
N LEU A 207 0.92 -6.42 -7.40
CA LEU A 207 0.71 -7.66 -6.64
C LEU A 207 -0.63 -7.66 -5.90
N THR A 208 -0.99 -6.56 -5.23
CA THR A 208 -2.27 -6.46 -4.52
C THR A 208 -3.45 -6.53 -5.47
N THR A 209 -3.42 -5.85 -6.62
CA THR A 209 -4.48 -5.97 -7.64
C THR A 209 -4.55 -7.35 -8.28
N PHE A 210 -3.39 -7.99 -8.48
CA PHE A 210 -3.33 -9.34 -9.05
C PHE A 210 -3.93 -10.38 -8.11
N ALA A 211 -3.75 -10.23 -6.79
CA ALA A 211 -4.41 -11.09 -5.82
C ALA A 211 -5.95 -11.03 -5.93
N PHE A 212 -6.52 -9.84 -6.14
CA PHE A 212 -7.96 -9.67 -6.38
C PHE A 212 -8.39 -10.24 -7.74
N TYR A 213 -7.55 -10.12 -8.75
CA TYR A 213 -7.79 -10.75 -10.05
C TYR A 213 -7.86 -12.28 -9.94
N LEU A 214 -6.95 -12.90 -9.19
CA LEU A 214 -6.94 -14.36 -9.02
C LEU A 214 -8.05 -14.89 -8.12
N LEU A 215 -8.29 -14.21 -6.98
CA LEU A 215 -9.11 -14.76 -5.92
C LEU A 215 -10.57 -14.28 -5.96
N VAL A 216 -10.81 -13.05 -6.42
CA VAL A 216 -12.12 -12.38 -6.28
C VAL A 216 -12.81 -12.19 -7.64
N THR A 217 -12.05 -12.20 -8.74
CA THR A 217 -12.61 -11.97 -10.07
C THR A 217 -13.10 -13.28 -10.68
N PRO A 218 -14.30 -13.30 -11.32
CA PRO A 218 -14.79 -14.47 -12.03
C PRO A 218 -13.79 -14.99 -13.08
N ALA A 219 -13.78 -16.31 -13.25
CA ALA A 219 -12.88 -17.01 -14.17
C ALA A 219 -12.93 -16.39 -15.59
N ARG A 220 -11.74 -16.20 -16.18
CA ARG A 220 -11.54 -15.68 -17.56
C ARG A 220 -12.01 -14.23 -17.78
N ALA A 221 -12.33 -13.47 -16.74
CA ALA A 221 -12.69 -12.06 -16.89
C ALA A 221 -11.49 -11.19 -17.32
N LEU A 222 -11.77 -10.13 -18.09
CA LEU A 222 -10.79 -9.09 -18.47
C LEU A 222 -10.88 -7.83 -17.60
N SER A 223 -11.41 -7.96 -16.39
CA SER A 223 -11.54 -6.89 -15.38
C SER A 223 -10.88 -7.32 -14.07
N ILE A 224 -10.72 -6.38 -13.13
CA ILE A 224 -10.33 -6.70 -11.76
C ILE A 224 -11.47 -6.25 -10.85
N ASN A 225 -12.09 -7.21 -10.16
CA ASN A 225 -13.21 -6.96 -9.27
C ASN A 225 -12.75 -6.85 -7.82
N GLY A 226 -13.47 -6.08 -7.01
CA GLY A 226 -13.28 -6.01 -5.56
C GLY A 226 -12.09 -5.19 -5.08
N TYR A 227 -11.12 -4.83 -5.93
CA TYR A 227 -10.05 -3.92 -5.53
C TYR A 227 -10.61 -2.51 -5.27
N GLN A 228 -10.26 -1.94 -4.11
CA GLN A 228 -10.77 -0.66 -3.64
C GLN A 228 -9.65 0.33 -3.34
N ALA A 229 -9.92 1.63 -3.51
CA ALA A 229 -8.94 2.69 -3.27
C ALA A 229 -8.35 2.68 -1.85
N ARG A 230 -9.08 2.17 -0.85
CA ARG A 230 -8.56 2.02 0.53
C ARG A 230 -7.33 1.14 0.64
N TYR A 231 -7.12 0.21 -0.30
CA TYR A 231 -5.95 -0.67 -0.31
C TYR A 231 -4.66 0.08 -0.67
N LEU A 232 -4.78 1.24 -1.34
CA LEU A 232 -3.63 2.09 -1.65
C LEU A 232 -3.15 2.89 -0.45
N ILE A 233 -3.98 3.12 0.58
CA ILE A 233 -3.65 4.00 1.71
C ILE A 233 -2.35 3.57 2.39
N ALA A 234 -2.13 2.26 2.55
CA ALA A 234 -0.94 1.74 3.20
C ALA A 234 0.36 2.08 2.47
N ILE A 235 0.33 2.16 1.13
CA ILE A 235 1.51 2.39 0.29
C ILE A 235 1.58 3.80 -0.30
N LEU A 236 0.51 4.58 -0.20
CA LEU A 236 0.42 5.96 -0.67
C LEU A 236 1.56 6.86 -0.14
N PRO A 237 2.05 6.72 1.11
CA PRO A 237 3.19 7.49 1.58
C PRO A 237 4.42 7.41 0.67
N LEU A 238 4.66 6.26 0.01
CA LEU A 238 5.79 6.07 -0.91
C LEU A 238 5.75 7.01 -2.12
N ILE A 239 4.57 7.45 -2.55
CA ILE A 239 4.44 8.47 -3.60
C ILE A 239 4.51 9.86 -2.98
N LEU A 240 3.71 10.09 -1.95
CA LEU A 240 3.48 11.42 -1.40
C LEU A 240 4.75 12.09 -0.87
N VAL A 241 5.67 11.33 -0.27
CA VAL A 241 6.94 11.91 0.22
C VAL A 241 7.92 12.26 -0.91
N ASN A 242 7.65 11.85 -2.16
CA ASN A 242 8.57 12.00 -3.29
C ASN A 242 8.16 13.05 -4.31
N ILE A 243 6.93 13.57 -4.23
CA ILE A 243 6.39 14.56 -5.17
C ILE A 243 6.72 16.01 -4.78
N ASN A 244 7.45 16.21 -3.68
CA ASN A 244 7.85 17.52 -3.26
C ASN A 244 8.78 18.24 -4.26
N SER A 245 8.64 19.56 -4.31
CA SER A 245 9.39 20.41 -5.24
C SER A 245 9.94 21.64 -4.54
N LYS A 246 11.27 21.83 -4.60
CA LYS A 246 11.93 23.06 -4.13
C LYS A 246 11.47 24.33 -4.86
N LYS A 247 10.79 24.21 -6.01
CA LYS A 247 10.29 25.36 -6.78
C LYS A 247 8.98 25.92 -6.22
N ILE A 248 8.19 25.09 -5.54
CA ILE A 248 6.86 25.42 -5.02
C ILE A 248 6.86 25.25 -3.49
N SER A 249 8.05 25.22 -2.88
CA SER A 249 8.21 25.02 -1.45
C SER A 249 7.79 26.27 -0.68
N THR A 250 7.11 26.02 0.42
CA THR A 250 6.70 27.02 1.40
C THR A 250 7.54 26.82 2.65
N ASP A 251 8.16 27.89 3.16
CA ASP A 251 8.96 27.85 4.38
C ASP A 251 8.05 27.83 5.62
N TYR A 252 7.41 26.68 5.87
CA TYR A 252 6.49 26.51 6.99
C TYR A 252 7.24 26.15 8.26
N ARG A 253 7.79 27.16 8.94
CA ARG A 253 8.35 26.99 10.30
C ARG A 253 7.27 26.98 11.40
N ASP A 254 6.02 27.32 11.07
CA ASP A 254 4.94 27.37 12.05
C ASP A 254 4.13 26.06 12.09
N THR A 255 4.35 25.26 13.13
CA THR A 255 3.61 24.03 13.44
C THR A 255 2.09 24.28 13.63
N ASN A 256 1.71 25.54 13.89
CA ASN A 256 0.34 25.99 14.14
C ASN A 256 -0.60 25.97 12.92
N GLU A 257 -0.10 25.97 11.69
CA GLU A 257 -0.99 25.93 10.51
C GLU A 257 -1.46 24.50 10.17
N TYR A 258 -0.65 23.49 10.49
CA TYR A 258 -1.02 22.08 10.32
C TYR A 258 -2.17 21.70 11.24
N SER A 259 -2.08 22.11 12.51
CA SER A 259 -3.14 21.90 13.49
C SER A 259 -4.42 22.63 13.07
N LYS A 260 -4.34 23.87 12.59
CA LYS A 260 -5.51 24.63 12.10
C LYS A 260 -6.17 23.98 10.88
N THR A 261 -5.40 23.55 9.88
CA THR A 261 -6.00 22.96 8.68
C THR A 261 -6.58 21.58 8.94
N ALA A 262 -5.90 20.75 9.74
CA ALA A 262 -6.44 19.48 10.21
C ALA A 262 -7.72 19.69 11.05
N LEU A 263 -7.75 20.77 11.85
CA LEU A 263 -8.91 21.15 12.65
C LEU A 263 -10.08 21.63 11.77
N TYR A 264 -9.87 22.47 10.77
CA TYR A 264 -10.92 22.90 9.84
C TYR A 264 -11.50 21.72 9.04
N ILE A 265 -10.63 20.85 8.55
CA ILE A 265 -11.04 19.62 7.88
C ILE A 265 -11.83 18.72 8.85
N GLY A 266 -11.35 18.59 10.09
CA GLY A 266 -12.03 17.85 11.16
C GLY A 266 -13.44 18.37 11.42
N ILE A 267 -13.59 19.69 11.54
CA ILE A 267 -14.87 20.38 11.69
C ILE A 267 -15.78 20.10 10.50
N LEU A 268 -15.29 20.20 9.26
CA LEU A 268 -16.08 19.88 8.06
C LEU A 268 -16.60 18.43 8.07
N THR A 269 -15.76 17.46 8.48
CA THR A 269 -16.22 16.07 8.66
C THR A 269 -17.26 15.92 9.76
N ILE A 270 -17.15 16.67 10.87
CA ILE A 270 -18.13 16.62 11.97
C ILE A 270 -19.46 17.22 11.52
N ILE A 271 -19.45 18.36 10.82
CA ILE A 271 -20.66 18.99 10.28
C ILE A 271 -21.39 18.02 9.32
N ASP A 272 -20.64 17.36 8.44
CA ASP A 272 -21.22 16.36 7.55
C ASP A 272 -21.81 15.17 8.32
N LEU A 273 -21.13 14.67 9.35
CA LEU A 273 -21.66 13.65 10.25
C LEU A 273 -22.96 14.09 10.95
N LEU A 274 -23.03 15.33 11.46
CA LEU A 274 -24.23 15.86 12.12
C LEU A 274 -25.41 15.97 11.15
N SER A 275 -25.14 16.42 9.92
CA SER A 275 -26.17 16.52 8.88
C SER A 275 -26.79 15.17 8.50
N LYS A 276 -26.07 14.05 8.72
CA LYS A 276 -26.61 12.69 8.57
C LYS A 276 -27.64 12.32 9.64
N ILE A 277 -27.49 12.89 10.84
CA ILE A 277 -28.32 12.62 12.02
C ILE A 277 -29.53 13.58 12.07
N GLY A 278 -29.61 14.56 11.15
CA GLY A 278 -30.73 15.52 11.07
C GLY A 278 -30.60 16.70 12.03
N ILE A 279 -29.38 17.00 12.47
CA ILE A 279 -28.99 18.19 13.25
C ILE A 279 -28.17 19.11 12.34
#